data_AF-A0A1Y5E3U1-F1
#
_entry.id   AF-A0A1Y5E3U1-F1
#
_cell.length_a   1.000
_cell.length_b   1.000
_cell.length_c   1.000
_cell.angle_alpha   90.00
_cell.angle_beta   90.00
_cell.angle_gamma   90.00
#
_symmetry.space_group_name_H-M   'P 1'
#
loop_
_entity.id
_entity.type
_entity.pdbx_description
1 polymer ?
#
loop_
_entity_poly.entity_id
_entity_poly.type
_entity_poly.pdbx_seq_one_letter_code
_entity_poly.pdbx_strand_id
1 'polypeptide(L)'
;MALKRLGYRIHDGTKYEPLFQMLSEQRFDYFPRGINEIFGEFETRKDEITNMKIEETLALYLPLPTYFFVTPTRPDLATRIKQGLLSILEDGTMDQIFLEYHSDVIQKARLKDRIIFKLPNLNLSDETPFHRKDFWYHPE
;
A
#
# COMPACT_ATOMS: atom_id res chain seq x y z
N MET A 1 1.47 0.70 -14.98
CA MET A 1 1.29 1.19 -13.59
C MET A 1 -0.02 1.96 -13.48
N ALA A 2 -0.82 1.78 -12.43
CA ALA A 2 -2.19 2.29 -12.32
C ALA A 2 -2.28 3.82 -12.51
N LEU A 3 -1.42 4.59 -11.85
CA LEU A 3 -1.41 6.06 -11.94
C LEU A 3 -1.20 6.57 -13.39
N LYS A 4 -0.33 5.94 -14.18
CA LYS A 4 -0.13 6.31 -15.59
C LYS A 4 -1.42 6.20 -16.41
N ARG A 5 -2.26 5.18 -16.13
CA ARG A 5 -3.55 5.00 -16.81
C ARG A 5 -4.61 6.02 -16.39
N LEU A 6 -4.44 6.64 -15.23
CA LEU A 6 -5.28 7.74 -14.74
C LEU A 6 -4.80 9.11 -15.24
N GLY A 7 -3.80 9.16 -16.13
CA GLY A 7 -3.31 10.40 -16.73
C GLY A 7 -2.26 11.14 -15.91
N TYR A 8 -1.76 10.55 -14.81
CA TYR A 8 -0.67 11.15 -14.05
C TYR A 8 0.62 11.14 -14.86
N ARG A 9 1.37 12.24 -14.78
CA ARG A 9 2.74 12.33 -15.28
C ARG A 9 3.65 11.52 -14.35
N ILE A 10 4.22 10.44 -14.87
CA ILE A 10 5.11 9.55 -14.11
C ILE A 10 6.55 9.78 -14.55
N HIS A 11 7.43 9.88 -13.55
CA HIS A 11 8.87 9.90 -13.73
C HIS A 11 9.43 8.58 -13.19
N ASP A 12 9.96 7.74 -14.08
CA ASP A 12 10.56 6.45 -13.70
C ASP A 12 12.03 6.64 -13.30
N GLY A 13 12.47 5.90 -12.28
CA GLY A 13 13.87 5.81 -11.87
C GLY A 13 14.39 4.39 -12.05
N THR A 14 15.67 4.23 -12.37
CA THR A 14 16.30 2.92 -12.55
C THR A 14 16.70 2.26 -11.24
N LYS A 15 16.76 3.04 -10.15
CA LYS A 15 17.12 2.61 -8.81
C LYS A 15 16.24 3.30 -7.79
N TYR A 16 16.07 2.62 -6.66
CA TYR A 16 15.21 3.05 -5.59
C TYR A 16 15.74 4.28 -4.82
N GLU A 17 16.97 4.22 -4.30
CA GLU A 17 17.54 5.33 -3.52
C GLU A 17 17.59 6.68 -4.25
N PRO A 18 17.99 6.76 -5.53
CA PRO A 18 18.02 8.04 -6.24
C PRO A 18 16.64 8.71 -6.38
N LEU A 19 15.52 7.99 -6.24
CA LEU A 19 14.19 8.59 -6.33
C LEU A 19 13.95 9.64 -5.24
N PHE A 20 14.48 9.43 -4.02
CA PHE A 20 14.37 10.42 -2.94
C PHE A 20 15.15 11.70 -3.27
N GLN A 21 16.33 11.57 -3.86
CA GLN A 21 17.09 12.72 -4.34
C GLN A 21 16.36 13.44 -5.49
N MET A 22 15.73 12.70 -6.40
CA MET A 22 14.93 13.30 -7.47
C MET A 22 13.72 14.09 -6.92
N LEU A 23 13.09 13.62 -5.84
CA LEU A 23 12.05 14.37 -5.13
C LEU A 23 12.62 15.67 -4.53
N SER A 24 13.77 15.58 -3.85
CA SER A 24 14.47 16.74 -3.28
C SER A 24 14.83 17.79 -4.33
N GLU A 25 15.22 17.33 -5.53
CA GLU A 25 15.52 18.16 -6.71
C GLU A 25 14.28 18.61 -7.49
N GLN A 26 13.07 18.37 -6.98
CA GLN A 26 11.79 18.76 -7.60
C GLN A 26 11.60 18.22 -9.02
N ARG A 27 12.13 17.02 -9.32
CA ARG A 27 11.89 16.36 -10.61
C ARG A 27 10.46 15.82 -10.75
N PHE A 28 9.75 15.73 -9.63
CA PHE A 28 8.33 15.45 -9.51
C PHE A 28 7.82 16.00 -8.17
N ASP A 29 6.51 16.19 -8.05
CA ASP A 29 5.92 16.92 -6.91
C ASP A 29 5.74 16.05 -5.64
N TYR A 30 5.59 14.73 -5.80
CA TYR A 30 5.38 13.81 -4.69
C TYR A 30 5.77 12.37 -5.05
N PHE A 31 6.13 11.58 -4.02
CA PHE A 31 6.44 10.16 -4.13
C PHE A 31 5.49 9.34 -3.24
N PRO A 32 4.41 8.75 -3.79
CA PRO A 32 3.45 8.00 -2.98
C PRO A 32 4.07 6.75 -2.37
N ARG A 33 4.04 6.63 -1.04
CA ARG A 33 4.50 5.45 -0.29
C ARG A 33 3.36 4.82 0.50
N GLY A 34 3.45 3.51 0.75
CA GLY A 34 2.53 2.83 1.66
C GLY A 34 2.70 3.34 3.09
N ILE A 35 1.62 3.37 3.88
CA ILE A 35 1.70 3.77 5.30
C ILE A 35 2.64 2.86 6.12
N ASN A 36 2.81 1.62 5.67
CA ASN A 36 3.72 0.62 6.23
C ASN A 36 5.20 0.89 5.89
N GLU A 37 5.48 1.81 4.96
CA GLU A 37 6.83 2.10 4.46
C GLU A 37 7.29 3.51 4.85
N ILE A 38 6.39 4.49 4.68
CA ILE A 38 6.71 5.92 4.63
C ILE A 38 7.47 6.44 5.85
N PHE A 39 7.11 5.98 7.06
CA PHE A 39 7.73 6.46 8.29
C PHE A 39 9.16 6.00 8.45
N GLY A 40 9.45 4.71 8.21
CA GLY A 40 10.80 4.17 8.30
C GLY A 40 11.71 4.72 7.22
N GLU A 41 11.17 4.92 6.02
CA GLU A 41 11.92 5.49 4.90
C GLU A 41 12.26 6.96 5.07
N PHE A 42 11.33 7.73 5.64
CA PHE A 42 11.57 9.12 5.99
C PHE A 42 12.61 9.22 7.11
N GLU A 43 12.45 8.45 8.19
CA GLU A 43 13.35 8.51 9.34
C GLU A 43 14.80 8.18 8.97
N THR A 44 15.00 7.23 8.05
CA THR A 44 16.33 6.83 7.59
C THR A 44 17.01 7.86 6.67
N ARG A 45 16.28 8.87 6.16
CA ARG A 45 16.80 9.83 5.16
C ARG A 45 16.66 11.29 5.56
N LYS A 46 15.85 11.63 6.58
CA LYS A 46 15.54 13.02 6.95
C LYS A 46 16.77 13.87 7.30
N ASP A 47 17.85 13.24 7.77
CA ASP A 47 19.09 13.93 8.14
C ASP A 47 19.99 14.21 6.93
N GLU A 48 19.91 13.39 5.88
CA GLU A 48 20.65 13.57 4.63
C GLU A 48 19.88 14.45 3.63
N ILE A 49 18.56 14.31 3.57
CA ILE A 49 17.67 14.99 2.64
C ILE A 49 16.68 15.85 3.44
N THR A 50 17.13 17.05 3.81
CA THR A 50 16.47 17.92 4.80
C THR A 50 15.24 18.68 4.28
N ASN A 51 15.01 18.68 2.96
CA ASN A 51 13.89 19.39 2.33
C ASN A 51 12.70 18.48 1.98
N MET A 52 12.71 17.21 2.40
CA MET A 52 11.55 16.32 2.28
C MET A 52 10.69 16.39 3.53
N LYS A 53 9.39 16.11 3.37
CA LYS A 53 8.45 15.93 4.46
C LYS A 53 7.44 14.85 4.12
N ILE A 54 6.85 14.24 5.15
CA ILE A 54 5.62 13.47 4.99
C ILE A 54 4.48 14.48 4.84
N GLU A 55 3.69 14.36 3.76
CA GLU A 55 2.49 15.19 3.61
C GLU A 55 1.50 14.87 4.73
N GLU A 56 0.87 15.88 5.33
CA GLU A 56 0.06 15.72 6.55
C GLU A 56 -1.45 15.86 6.30
N THR A 57 -1.84 16.46 5.18
CA THR A 57 -3.24 16.83 4.89
C THR A 57 -3.87 15.98 3.79
N LEU A 58 -3.07 15.37 2.92
CA LEU A 58 -3.54 14.58 1.78
C LEU A 58 -3.10 13.11 1.90
N ALA A 59 -3.90 12.22 1.34
CA ALA A 59 -3.54 10.82 1.13
C ALA A 59 -4.17 10.26 -0.16
N LEU A 60 -3.53 9.26 -0.74
CA LEU A 60 -4.08 8.49 -1.86
C LEU A 60 -4.56 7.13 -1.35
N TYR A 61 -5.76 6.73 -1.73
CA TYR A 61 -6.24 5.37 -1.59
C TYR A 61 -6.29 4.71 -2.96
N LEU A 62 -5.40 3.76 -3.21
CA LEU A 62 -5.35 2.96 -4.43
C LEU A 62 -5.43 1.49 -4.04
N PRO A 63 -6.48 0.74 -4.43
CA PRO A 63 -6.58 -0.67 -4.09
C PRO A 63 -5.42 -1.49 -4.67
N LEU A 64 -4.67 -2.15 -3.80
CA LEU A 64 -3.54 -3.01 -4.14
C LEU A 64 -3.62 -4.31 -3.33
N PRO A 65 -4.55 -5.23 -3.68
CA PRO A 65 -4.66 -6.53 -3.01
C PRO A 65 -3.38 -7.35 -3.13
N THR A 66 -3.05 -8.05 -2.05
CA THR A 66 -1.93 -9.00 -2.00
C THR A 66 -2.45 -10.43 -2.20
N TYR A 67 -1.80 -11.18 -3.08
CA TYR A 67 -2.15 -12.56 -3.38
C TYR A 67 -0.95 -13.49 -3.17
N PHE A 68 -1.23 -14.71 -2.72
CA PHE A 68 -0.27 -15.81 -2.80
C PHE A 68 -0.39 -16.49 -4.16
N PHE A 69 0.71 -16.55 -4.89
CA PHE A 69 0.80 -17.25 -6.17
C PHE A 69 1.52 -18.59 -5.99
N VAL A 70 1.00 -19.63 -6.63
CA VAL A 70 1.63 -20.96 -6.68
C VAL A 70 1.85 -21.38 -8.12
N THR A 71 2.72 -22.36 -8.33
CA THR A 71 2.92 -22.95 -9.67
C THR A 71 1.62 -23.56 -10.19
N PRO A 72 1.29 -23.41 -11.50
CA PRO A 72 0.13 -24.05 -12.12
C PRO A 72 0.12 -25.58 -11.97
N THR A 73 1.30 -26.20 -11.77
CA THR A 73 1.44 -27.65 -11.59
C THR A 73 1.11 -28.15 -10.18
N ARG A 74 0.86 -27.25 -9.22
CA ARG A 74 0.54 -27.56 -7.82
C ARG A 74 -0.72 -26.81 -7.33
N PRO A 75 -1.88 -27.04 -7.97
CA PRO A 75 -3.14 -26.41 -7.55
C PRO A 75 -3.59 -26.83 -6.14
N ASP A 76 -3.07 -27.94 -5.63
CA ASP A 76 -3.25 -28.39 -4.26
C ASP A 76 -2.73 -27.37 -3.24
N LEU A 77 -1.61 -26.69 -3.54
CA LEU A 77 -1.05 -25.65 -2.67
C LEU A 77 -1.96 -24.42 -2.61
N ALA A 78 -2.50 -23.97 -3.74
CA ALA A 78 -3.48 -22.88 -3.78
C ALA A 78 -4.70 -23.20 -2.91
N THR A 79 -5.21 -24.43 -3.03
CA THR A 79 -6.36 -24.89 -2.25
C THR A 79 -6.05 -24.87 -0.76
N ARG A 80 -4.90 -25.43 -0.35
CA ARG A 80 -4.51 -25.50 1.06
C ARG A 80 -4.24 -24.12 1.68
N ILE A 81 -3.59 -23.22 0.94
CA ILE A 81 -3.34 -21.84 1.36
C ILE A 81 -4.66 -21.09 1.50
N LYS A 82 -5.53 -21.16 0.48
CA LYS A 82 -6.84 -20.51 0.50
C LYS A 82 -7.67 -20.97 1.70
N GLN A 83 -7.72 -22.27 1.96
CA GLN A 83 -8.43 -22.81 3.13
C GLN A 83 -7.86 -22.22 4.43
N GLY A 84 -6.53 -22.22 4.61
CA GLY A 84 -5.91 -21.64 5.80
C GLY A 84 -6.21 -20.16 5.98
N LEU A 85 -6.08 -19.37 4.90
CA LEU A 85 -6.37 -17.93 4.92
C LEU A 85 -7.84 -17.65 5.25
N LEU A 86 -8.77 -18.42 4.68
CA LEU A 86 -10.19 -18.27 4.99
C LEU A 86 -10.50 -18.63 6.44
N SER A 87 -9.88 -19.67 6.99
CA SER A 87 -10.07 -20.05 8.41
C SER A 87 -9.60 -18.96 9.36
N ILE A 88 -8.40 -18.38 9.14
CA ILE A 88 -7.88 -17.30 10.00
C ILE A 88 -8.64 -15.97 9.83
N LEU A 89 -9.34 -15.79 8.72
CA LEU A 89 -10.26 -14.67 8.53
C LEU A 89 -11.56 -14.89 9.31
N GLU A 90 -12.11 -16.11 9.26
CA GLU A 90 -13.36 -16.47 9.93
C GLU A 90 -13.23 -16.43 11.46
N ASP A 91 -12.09 -16.83 12.02
CA ASP A 91 -11.86 -16.84 13.47
C ASP A 91 -11.24 -15.54 14.02
N GLY A 92 -10.96 -14.56 13.15
CA GLY A 92 -10.39 -13.25 13.52
C GLY A 92 -8.89 -13.23 13.79
N THR A 93 -8.18 -14.35 13.63
CA THR A 93 -6.72 -14.42 13.77
C THR A 93 -6.01 -13.46 12.81
N MET A 94 -6.52 -13.29 11.59
CA MET A 94 -5.94 -12.36 10.61
C MET A 94 -5.96 -10.91 11.12
N ASP A 95 -7.05 -10.47 11.73
CA ASP A 95 -7.16 -9.11 12.29
C ASP A 95 -6.18 -8.90 13.43
N GLN A 96 -6.00 -9.91 14.30
CA GLN A 96 -5.03 -9.87 15.38
C GLN A 96 -3.61 -9.70 14.86
N ILE A 97 -3.20 -10.55 13.90
CA ILE A 97 -1.88 -10.46 13.26
C ILE A 97 -1.72 -9.11 12.55
N PHE A 98 -2.73 -8.68 11.80
CA PHE A 98 -2.67 -7.41 11.07
C PHE A 98 -2.45 -6.22 12.02
N LEU A 99 -3.21 -6.16 13.12
CA LEU A 99 -3.08 -5.08 14.09
C LEU A 99 -1.78 -5.17 14.90
N GLU A 100 -1.28 -6.37 15.19
CA GLU A 100 0.03 -6.55 15.83
C GLU A 100 1.15 -5.87 15.02
N TYR A 101 1.14 -6.04 13.70
CA TYR A 101 2.20 -5.47 12.84
C TYR A 101 1.93 -4.05 12.34
N HIS A 102 0.67 -3.61 12.27
CA HIS A 102 0.32 -2.37 11.57
C HIS A 102 -0.38 -1.29 12.40
N SER A 103 -0.81 -1.60 13.63
CA SER A 103 -1.53 -0.62 14.47
C SER A 103 -0.75 0.69 14.66
N ASP A 104 0.54 0.62 14.95
CA ASP A 104 1.41 1.79 15.15
C ASP A 104 1.47 2.70 13.91
N VAL A 105 1.66 2.12 12.72
CA VAL A 105 1.77 2.91 11.48
C VAL A 105 0.42 3.47 11.05
N ILE A 106 -0.68 2.75 11.31
CA ILE A 106 -2.04 3.23 11.07
C ILE A 106 -2.34 4.46 11.95
N GLN A 107 -1.99 4.40 13.24
CA GLN A 107 -2.16 5.51 14.16
C GLN A 107 -1.30 6.73 13.76
N LYS A 108 -0.01 6.50 13.45
CA LYS A 108 0.91 7.56 12.99
C LYS A 108 0.45 8.22 11.69
N ALA A 109 -0.21 7.47 10.79
CA ALA A 109 -0.73 8.00 9.54
C ALA A 109 -1.83 9.05 9.73
N ARG A 110 -2.55 9.04 10.86
CA ARG A 110 -3.63 10.01 11.16
C ARG A 110 -4.61 10.16 9.98
N LEU A 111 -4.99 9.05 9.35
CA LEU A 111 -5.77 9.06 8.09
C LEU A 111 -7.10 9.81 8.21
N LYS A 112 -7.72 9.80 9.39
CA LYS A 112 -8.94 10.55 9.70
C LYS A 112 -8.80 12.08 9.58
N ASP A 113 -7.58 12.60 9.70
CA ASP A 113 -7.29 14.03 9.63
C ASP A 113 -6.91 14.47 8.20
N ARG A 114 -6.97 13.56 7.22
CA ARG A 114 -6.54 13.79 5.84
C ARG A 114 -7.70 13.77 4.84
N ILE A 115 -7.54 14.53 3.77
CA ILE A 115 -8.34 14.39 2.56
C ILE A 115 -7.82 13.19 1.77
N ILE A 116 -8.65 12.14 1.67
CA ILE A 116 -8.30 10.90 0.98
C ILE A 116 -8.84 10.93 -0.46
N PHE A 117 -7.94 10.97 -1.45
CA PHE A 117 -8.29 10.79 -2.85
C PHE A 117 -8.36 9.29 -3.18
N LYS A 118 -9.57 8.80 -3.43
CA LYS A 118 -9.80 7.41 -3.83
C LYS A 118 -9.56 7.26 -5.34
N LEU A 119 -8.57 6.47 -5.71
CA LEU A 119 -8.17 6.21 -7.09
C LEU A 119 -8.58 4.79 -7.49
N PRO A 120 -9.18 4.58 -8.67
CA PRO A 120 -9.45 3.24 -9.15
C PRO A 120 -8.15 2.57 -9.61
N ASN A 121 -7.95 1.31 -9.22
CA ASN A 121 -6.88 0.51 -9.82
C ASN A 121 -7.42 -0.25 -11.04
N LEU A 122 -7.29 0.39 -12.21
CA LEU A 122 -7.80 -0.14 -13.46
C LEU A 122 -7.11 -1.46 -13.92
N ASN A 123 -6.03 -1.89 -13.25
CA ASN A 123 -5.33 -3.14 -13.57
C ASN A 123 -5.90 -4.36 -12.84
N LEU A 124 -6.87 -4.15 -11.95
CA LEU A 124 -7.57 -5.24 -11.26
C LEU A 124 -8.67 -5.79 -12.17
N SER A 125 -8.86 -7.10 -12.13
CA SER A 125 -9.96 -7.76 -12.83
C SER A 125 -11.27 -7.56 -12.08
N ASP A 126 -12.39 -7.70 -12.79
CA ASP A 126 -13.74 -7.68 -12.21
C ASP A 126 -13.96 -8.83 -11.20
N GLU A 127 -13.10 -9.86 -11.23
CA GLU A 127 -13.10 -10.96 -10.26
C GLU A 127 -12.51 -10.56 -8.89
N THR A 128 -11.89 -9.38 -8.77
CA THR A 128 -11.35 -8.90 -7.49
C THR A 128 -12.49 -8.77 -6.48
N PRO A 129 -12.41 -9.40 -5.31
CA PRO A 129 -13.55 -9.55 -4.40
C PRO A 129 -13.79 -8.29 -3.55
N PHE A 130 -14.02 -7.14 -4.17
CA PHE A 130 -14.37 -5.89 -3.47
C PHE A 130 -15.67 -6.00 -2.67
N HIS A 131 -16.54 -6.96 -3.01
CA HIS A 131 -17.77 -7.25 -2.26
C HIS A 131 -17.51 -7.97 -0.92
N ARG A 132 -16.35 -8.62 -0.75
CA ARG A 132 -15.94 -9.30 0.49
C ARG A 132 -15.29 -8.31 1.44
N LYS A 133 -16.10 -7.59 2.22
CA LYS A 133 -15.62 -6.56 3.16
C LYS A 133 -14.60 -7.09 4.17
N ASP A 134 -14.74 -8.35 4.56
CA ASP A 134 -13.84 -9.08 5.46
C ASP A 134 -12.44 -9.30 4.88
N PHE A 135 -12.21 -9.06 3.58
CA PHE A 135 -10.87 -9.13 2.98
C PHE A 135 -10.10 -7.81 3.06
N TRP A 136 -10.75 -6.72 3.47
CA TRP A 136 -10.19 -5.38 3.36
C TRP A 136 -10.19 -4.70 4.72
N TYR A 137 -9.04 -4.14 5.08
CA TYR A 137 -8.98 -3.22 6.20
C TYR A 137 -9.64 -1.88 5.81
N HIS A 138 -10.59 -1.46 6.61
CA HIS A 138 -11.30 -0.18 6.46
C HIS A 138 -10.87 0.75 7.60
N PRO A 139 -10.07 1.80 7.33
CA PRO A 139 -9.56 2.71 8.35
C PRO A 139 -10.61 3.75 8.83
N GLU A 140 -11.91 3.40 8.80
CA GLU A 140 -13.01 4.26 9.27
C GLU A 140 -12.98 4.46 10.79
#